data_AF-A0A1G0KSI5-F1
#
_entry.id   AF-A0A1G0KSI5-F1
#
_cell.length_a   1.000
_cell.length_b   1.000
_cell.length_c   1.000
_cell.angle_alpha   90.00
_cell.angle_beta   90.00
_cell.angle_gamma   90.00
#
_symmetry.space_group_name_H-M   'P 1'
#
loop_
_entity.id
_entity.type
_entity.pdbx_description
1 polymer ?
#
loop_
_entity_poly.entity_id
_entity_poly.type
_entity_poly.pdbx_seq_one_letter_code
_entity_poly.pdbx_strand_id
1 'polypeptide(L)'
;MHPSARRTRPSRKTAPSVPDQSGWQPIETAPKDGTTIDLWADYGQRRLTDCWWDTESSTWRRWEFDPFCGPAVLKVLNSVTHWRRISGPEE
;
A
#
# COMPACT_ATOMS: atom_id res chain seq x y z
N MET A 1 24.40 42.14 -14.57
CA MET A 1 24.07 40.97 -15.41
C MET A 1 24.68 39.73 -14.79
N HIS A 2 23.87 38.85 -14.19
CA HIS A 2 24.11 37.40 -14.05
C HIS A 2 22.77 36.73 -13.67
N PRO A 3 22.34 35.65 -14.34
CA PRO A 3 21.00 35.11 -14.23
C PRO A 3 20.84 34.00 -13.17
N SER A 4 19.61 33.90 -12.66
CA SER A 4 18.84 32.70 -12.27
C SER A 4 19.55 31.48 -11.69
N ALA A 5 19.16 31.14 -10.46
CA ALA A 5 18.86 29.75 -10.09
C ALA A 5 17.66 29.72 -9.13
N ARG A 6 16.44 29.67 -9.69
CA ARG A 6 15.26 29.22 -8.94
C ARG A 6 15.51 27.76 -8.58
N ARG A 7 15.86 27.49 -7.32
CA ARG A 7 15.74 26.15 -6.75
C ARG A 7 14.25 25.83 -6.68
N THR A 8 13.74 25.15 -7.69
CA THR A 8 12.44 24.49 -7.62
C THR A 8 12.57 23.43 -6.53
N ARG A 9 12.08 23.74 -5.32
CA ARG A 9 11.81 22.71 -4.31
C ARG A 9 10.82 21.74 -4.96
N PRO A 10 11.13 20.43 -5.08
CA PRO A 10 10.10 19.49 -5.49
C PRO A 10 8.98 19.61 -4.45
N SER A 11 7.76 19.92 -4.93
CA SER A 11 6.56 19.98 -4.11
C SER A 11 6.51 18.73 -3.25
N ARG A 12 6.63 18.91 -1.94
CA ARG A 12 6.28 17.91 -0.95
C ARG A 12 4.79 17.68 -1.12
N LYS A 13 4.40 16.75 -2.02
CA LYS A 13 3.07 16.15 -1.99
C LYS A 13 2.91 15.67 -0.56
N THR A 14 1.99 16.30 0.16
CA THR A 14 1.61 15.92 1.51
C THR A 14 1.18 14.47 1.47
N ALA A 15 2.12 13.56 1.71
CA ALA A 15 1.81 12.17 1.96
C ALA A 15 1.00 12.14 3.26
N PRO A 16 -0.17 11.46 3.30
CA PRO A 16 -0.84 11.22 4.57
C PRO A 16 0.17 10.50 5.48
N SER A 17 0.34 11.03 6.70
CA SER A 17 1.36 10.61 7.66
C SER A 17 1.36 9.10 7.89
N VAL A 18 2.22 8.41 7.17
CA VAL A 18 2.63 7.02 7.42
C VAL A 18 3.50 7.02 8.67
N PRO A 19 3.44 6.00 9.54
CA PRO A 19 4.40 5.87 10.62
C PRO A 19 5.82 5.79 10.08
N ASP A 20 6.58 6.87 10.29
CA ASP A 20 7.92 7.19 9.79
C ASP A 20 9.03 6.17 10.22
N GLN A 21 8.68 5.06 10.88
CA GLN A 21 9.65 4.09 11.42
C GLN A 21 9.28 2.60 11.26
N SER A 22 8.20 2.23 10.57
CA SER A 22 7.64 0.86 10.67
C SER A 22 7.88 -0.07 9.47
N GLY A 23 8.88 0.21 8.61
CA GLY A 23 9.22 -0.63 7.45
C GLY A 23 8.20 -0.56 6.30
N TRP A 24 7.30 0.44 6.32
CA TRP A 24 6.38 0.74 5.24
C TRP A 24 7.06 1.49 4.11
N GLN A 25 6.73 1.11 2.88
CA GLN A 25 7.24 1.69 1.65
C GLN A 25 6.07 2.23 0.81
N PRO A 26 6.29 3.23 -0.06
CA PRO A 26 5.26 3.75 -0.95
C PRO A 26 4.69 2.66 -1.85
N ILE A 27 3.38 2.66 -2.09
CA ILE A 27 2.72 1.62 -2.91
C ILE A 27 3.27 1.51 -4.34
N GLU A 28 3.84 2.59 -4.86
CA GLU A 28 4.48 2.62 -6.19
C GLU A 28 5.69 1.69 -6.28
N THR A 29 6.34 1.35 -5.16
CA THR A 29 7.49 0.44 -5.10
C THR A 29 7.11 -1.00 -4.77
N ALA A 30 5.81 -1.28 -4.63
CA ALA A 30 5.34 -2.60 -4.24
C ALA A 30 5.57 -3.66 -5.33
N PRO A 31 5.93 -4.89 -4.96
CA PRO A 31 6.07 -6.00 -5.89
C PRO A 31 4.73 -6.35 -6.53
N LYS A 32 4.64 -6.22 -7.87
CA LYS A 32 3.44 -6.51 -8.67
C LYS A 32 3.49 -7.90 -9.32
N ASP A 33 4.30 -8.76 -8.75
CA ASP A 33 4.59 -10.14 -9.19
C ASP A 33 3.73 -11.18 -8.48
N GLY A 34 2.72 -10.75 -7.72
CA GLY A 34 1.82 -11.64 -6.96
C GLY A 34 2.34 -11.99 -5.56
N THR A 35 3.50 -11.48 -5.17
CA THR A 35 4.01 -11.61 -3.80
C THR A 35 3.00 -11.08 -2.77
N THR A 36 2.74 -11.88 -1.74
CA THR A 36 1.87 -11.49 -0.63
C THR A 36 2.57 -10.48 0.29
N ILE A 37 1.88 -9.39 0.58
CA ILE A 37 2.37 -8.24 1.33
C ILE A 37 1.26 -7.69 2.23
N ASP A 38 1.62 -6.84 3.19
CA ASP A 38 0.63 -6.01 3.85
C ASP A 38 0.47 -4.68 3.13
N LEU A 39 -0.76 -4.17 3.08
CA LEU A 39 -1.10 -2.88 2.52
C LEU A 39 -1.63 -1.94 3.60
N TRP A 40 -1.36 -0.65 3.45
CA TRP A 40 -1.99 0.38 4.24
C TRP A 40 -3.09 1.04 3.41
N ALA A 41 -4.33 0.90 3.85
CA ALA A 41 -5.47 1.57 3.23
C ALA A 41 -5.62 2.97 3.82
N ASP A 42 -5.68 3.97 2.94
CA ASP A 42 -6.01 5.34 3.33
C ASP A 42 -7.45 5.43 3.83
N TYR A 43 -8.36 4.77 3.10
CA TYR A 43 -9.75 4.64 3.53
C TYR A 43 -9.85 3.71 4.75
N GLY A 44 -10.23 4.27 5.89
CA GLY A 44 -10.29 3.57 7.17
C GLY A 44 -8.95 3.47 7.90
N GLN A 45 -7.89 4.09 7.38
CA GLN A 45 -6.57 4.22 8.01
C GLN A 45 -6.09 2.95 8.72
N ARG A 46 -6.16 1.81 8.02
CA ARG A 46 -5.89 0.49 8.61
C ARG A 46 -4.90 -0.33 7.79
N ARG A 47 -4.18 -1.21 8.49
CA ARG A 47 -3.39 -2.29 7.89
C ARG A 47 -4.33 -3.37 7.36
N LEU A 48 -4.09 -3.78 6.12
CA LEU A 48 -4.69 -4.94 5.48
C LEU A 48 -3.58 -5.97 5.31
N THR A 49 -3.74 -7.13 5.94
CA THR A 49 -2.78 -8.23 5.81
C THR A 49 -3.11 -9.10 4.59
N ASP A 50 -2.16 -9.92 4.19
CA ASP A 50 -2.35 -11.00 3.20
C ASP A 50 -2.88 -10.49 1.85
N CYS A 51 -2.42 -9.33 1.42
CA CYS A 51 -2.78 -8.72 0.16
C CYS A 51 -1.82 -9.14 -0.94
N TRP A 52 -2.28 -9.23 -2.18
CA TRP A 52 -1.43 -9.52 -3.34
C TRP A 52 -1.84 -8.72 -4.56
N TRP A 53 -0.93 -8.56 -5.51
CA TRP A 53 -1.23 -7.97 -6.81
C TRP A 53 -1.78 -9.05 -7.75
N ASP A 54 -2.96 -8.82 -8.28
CA ASP A 54 -3.55 -9.62 -9.34
C ASP A 54 -3.07 -9.13 -10.69
N THR A 55 -2.23 -9.91 -11.36
CA THR A 55 -1.61 -9.53 -12.65
C THR A 55 -2.63 -9.50 -13.78
N GLU A 56 -3.65 -10.35 -13.75
CA GLU A 56 -4.71 -10.40 -14.78
C GLU A 56 -5.58 -9.14 -14.76
N SER A 57 -6.01 -8.71 -13.58
CA SER A 57 -6.90 -7.56 -13.42
C SER A 57 -6.15 -6.27 -13.08
N SER A 58 -4.82 -6.32 -12.92
CA SER A 58 -3.98 -5.19 -12.51
C SER A 58 -4.51 -4.45 -11.27
N THR A 59 -4.87 -5.22 -10.24
CA THR A 59 -5.45 -4.67 -9.00
C THR A 59 -4.88 -5.33 -7.75
N TRP A 60 -4.81 -4.58 -6.66
CA TRP A 60 -4.55 -5.14 -5.33
C TRP A 60 -5.77 -5.88 -4.82
N ARG A 61 -5.55 -7.09 -4.30
CA ARG A 61 -6.61 -7.97 -3.82
C ARG A 61 -6.28 -8.52 -2.43
N ARG A 62 -7.33 -8.83 -1.69
CA ARG A 62 -7.26 -9.66 -0.49
C ARG A 62 -8.51 -10.53 -0.36
N TRP A 63 -8.38 -11.62 0.37
CA TRP A 63 -9.56 -12.30 0.89
C TRP A 63 -10.10 -11.54 2.09
N GLU A 64 -11.40 -11.27 2.09
CA GLU A 64 -12.10 -10.71 3.23
C GLU A 64 -13.05 -11.77 3.78
N PHE A 65 -12.80 -12.18 5.02
CA PHE A 65 -13.72 -13.03 5.75
C PHE A 65 -14.79 -12.15 6.40
N ASP A 66 -16.04 -12.35 6.00
CA ASP A 66 -17.19 -11.77 6.68
C ASP A 66 -17.85 -12.85 7.56
N PRO A 67 -17.79 -12.71 8.90
CA PRO A 67 -18.30 -13.73 9.81
C PRO A 67 -19.83 -13.92 9.76
N PHE A 68 -20.57 -13.02 9.08
CA PHE A 68 -22.02 -13.06 9.00
C PHE A 68 -22.55 -13.50 7.63
N CYS A 69 -21.80 -13.28 6.55
CA CYS A 69 -22.22 -13.52 5.17
C CYS A 69 -21.65 -14.80 4.52
N GLY A 70 -20.75 -15.53 5.18
CA GLY A 70 -20.30 -16.85 4.72
C GLY A 70 -18.89 -16.85 4.08
N PRO A 71 -18.69 -17.51 2.92
CA PRO A 71 -17.35 -17.77 2.39
C PRO A 71 -16.56 -16.48 2.14
N ALA A 72 -15.23 -16.57 2.24
CA ALA A 72 -14.34 -15.44 1.99
C ALA A 72 -14.60 -14.85 0.59
N VAL A 73 -14.78 -13.53 0.54
CA VAL A 73 -15.00 -12.79 -0.70
C VAL A 73 -13.72 -12.10 -1.15
N LEU A 74 -13.51 -12.03 -2.47
CA LEU A 74 -12.37 -11.35 -3.05
C LEU A 74 -12.62 -9.84 -3.04
N LYS A 75 -11.79 -9.10 -2.31
CA LYS A 75 -11.89 -7.64 -2.21
C LYS A 75 -10.83 -6.96 -3.06
N VAL A 76 -11.28 -6.05 -3.93
CA VAL A 76 -10.42 -5.14 -4.70
C VAL A 76 -10.08 -3.91 -3.86
N LEU A 77 -8.81 -3.54 -3.83
CA LEU A 77 -8.27 -2.47 -2.99
C LEU A 77 -7.75 -1.32 -3.86
N ASN A 78 -8.52 -0.23 -3.92
CA ASN A 78 -8.21 0.92 -4.78
C ASN A 78 -7.60 2.13 -4.04
N SER A 79 -7.68 2.15 -2.71
CA SER A 79 -7.25 3.29 -1.87
C SER A 79 -6.09 2.89 -0.95
N VAL A 80 -5.08 2.24 -1.52
CA VAL A 80 -3.87 1.82 -0.80
C VAL A 80 -2.72 2.78 -1.09
N THR A 81 -1.98 3.15 -0.06
CA THR A 81 -0.92 4.18 -0.15
C THR A 81 0.46 3.63 0.13
N HIS A 82 0.55 2.60 0.98
CA HIS A 82 1.81 2.02 1.40
C HIS A 82 1.73 0.51 1.46
N TRP A 83 2.89 -0.13 1.44
CA TRP A 83 3.03 -1.56 1.60
C TRP A 83 4.20 -1.91 2.53
N ARG A 84 4.20 -3.11 3.07
CA ARG A 84 5.39 -3.71 3.69
C ARG A 84 5.43 -5.19 3.36
N ARG A 85 6.64 -5.76 3.35
CA ARG A 85 6.75 -7.22 3.35
C ARG A 85 6.13 -7.77 4.62
N ILE A 86 5.46 -8.90 4.47
CA ILE A 86 5.12 -9.77 5.59
C ILE A 86 6.48 -10.22 6.15
N SER A 87 6.85 -9.65 7.29
CA SER A 87 7.88 -10.24 8.12
C SER A 87 7.30 -11.60 8.52
N GLY A 88 8.04 -12.70 8.28
CA GLY A 88 7.57 -14.06 8.59
C GLY A 88 7.05 -14.17 10.04
N PRO A 89 6.38 -15.30 10.39
CA PRO A 89 5.73 -15.42 11.69
C PRO A 89 6.70 -14.95 12.79
N GLU A 90 6.27 -13.98 13.58
CA GLU A 90 6.97 -13.65 14.82
C GLU A 90 6.89 -14.93 15.68
N GLU A 91 7.99 -15.70 15.73
CA GLU A 91 8.14 -16.88 16.61
C GLU A 91 8.10 -16.49 18.09
#